data_AF-A0A920M686-F1
#
_entry.id   AF-A0A920M686-F1
#
_cell.length_a   1.000
_cell.length_b   1.000
_cell.length_c   1.000
_cell.angle_alpha   90.00
_cell.angle_beta   90.00
_cell.angle_gamma   90.00
#
_symmetry.space_group_name_H-M   'P 1'
#
loop_
_entity.id
_entity.type
_entity.pdbx_description
1 polymer ?
#
loop_
_entity_poly.entity_id
_entity_poly.type
_entity_poly.pdbx_seq_one_letter_code
_entity_poly.pdbx_strand_id
1 'polypeptide(L)'
;MIGYDALNNGKHVVTANKALISTYGNEIFKLAKEKNLQIGFEASVAGGTPVIKALREGLVANEVSWFAGILNGTSNYILSDMQMKEHNFLKLYQKPKI
;
A
#
# COMPACT_ATOMS: atom_id res chain seq x y z
N MET A 1 -1.98 18.49 -7.53
CA MET A 1 -2.11 17.31 -6.64
C MET A 1 -0.76 17.13 -5.99
N ILE A 2 -0.68 17.08 -4.65
CA ILE A 2 0.58 17.25 -3.89
C ILE A 2 1.76 16.45 -4.45
N GLY A 3 1.53 15.21 -4.93
CA GLY A 3 2.57 14.39 -5.58
C GLY A 3 3.18 15.01 -6.84
N TYR A 4 2.36 15.49 -7.77
CA TYR A 4 2.84 16.13 -9.01
C TYR A 4 3.56 17.44 -8.72
N ASP A 5 3.02 18.24 -7.79
CA ASP A 5 3.59 19.54 -7.43
C ASP A 5 4.98 19.37 -6.80
N ALA A 6 5.16 18.36 -5.94
CA ALA A 6 6.46 18.03 -5.36
C ALA A 6 7.48 17.57 -6.43
N LEU A 7 7.08 16.68 -7.33
CA LEU A 7 7.95 16.20 -8.41
C LEU A 7 8.33 17.34 -9.37
N ASN A 8 7.38 18.22 -9.71
CA ASN A 8 7.64 19.37 -10.56
C ASN A 8 8.66 20.32 -9.97
N ASN A 9 8.67 20.45 -8.64
CA ASN A 9 9.65 21.22 -7.88
C ASN A 9 10.97 20.47 -7.61
N GLY A 10 11.24 19.35 -8.29
CA GLY A 10 12.50 18.62 -8.15
C GLY A 10 12.63 17.83 -6.84
N LYS A 11 11.52 17.52 -6.15
CA LYS A 11 11.55 16.85 -4.85
C LYS A 11 11.18 15.37 -4.97
N HIS A 12 11.91 14.51 -4.26
CA HIS A 12 11.48 13.14 -4.01
C HIS A 12 10.17 13.14 -3.20
N VAL A 13 9.38 12.09 -3.36
CA VAL A 13 8.08 11.93 -2.67
C VAL A 13 8.09 10.65 -1.85
N VAL A 14 7.62 10.72 -0.61
CA VAL A 14 7.33 9.55 0.23
C VAL A 14 5.87 9.60 0.64
N THR A 15 5.12 8.50 0.47
CA THR A 15 3.68 8.47 0.73
C THR A 15 3.21 7.11 1.25
N ALA A 16 2.21 7.14 2.14
CA ALA A 16 1.44 5.96 2.56
C ALA A 16 0.04 5.92 1.90
N ASN A 17 -0.27 6.86 1.03
CA ASN A 17 -1.60 7.00 0.44
C ASN A 17 -1.84 5.95 -0.65
N LYS A 18 -2.55 4.88 -0.28
CA LYS A 18 -2.88 3.76 -1.18
C LYS A 18 -3.70 4.21 -2.39
N ALA A 19 -4.70 5.06 -2.16
CA ALA A 19 -5.61 5.53 -3.22
C ALA A 19 -4.87 6.36 -4.28
N LEU A 20 -3.90 7.18 -3.86
CA LEU A 20 -3.03 7.91 -4.77
C LEU A 20 -2.23 6.95 -5.68
N ILE A 21 -1.57 5.96 -5.08
CA ILE A 21 -0.72 5.03 -5.81
C ILE A 21 -1.55 4.12 -6.73
N SER A 22 -2.70 3.62 -6.26
CA SER A 22 -3.55 2.73 -7.06
C SER A 22 -4.18 3.42 -8.26
N THR A 23 -4.58 4.69 -8.10
CA THR A 23 -5.32 5.41 -9.15
C THR A 23 -4.41 6.14 -10.11
N TYR A 24 -3.33 6.77 -9.60
CA TYR A 24 -2.47 7.66 -10.39
C TYR A 24 -1.02 7.19 -10.49
N GLY A 25 -0.68 6.03 -9.91
CA GLY A 25 0.69 5.51 -9.80
C GLY A 25 1.47 5.56 -11.11
N ASN A 26 0.87 5.06 -12.21
CA ASN A 26 1.54 4.98 -13.51
C ASN A 26 2.04 6.35 -13.99
N GLU A 27 1.22 7.39 -13.85
CA GLU A 27 1.56 8.75 -14.29
C GLU A 27 2.63 9.38 -13.40
N ILE A 28 2.49 9.26 -12.07
CA ILE A 28 3.45 9.85 -11.13
C ILE A 28 4.81 9.15 -11.18
N PHE A 29 4.87 7.83 -11.36
CA PHE A 29 6.13 7.09 -11.50
C PHE A 29 6.82 7.45 -12.80
N LYS A 30 6.06 7.65 -13.89
CA LYS A 30 6.60 8.12 -15.16
C LYS A 30 7.23 9.50 -15.03
N LEU A 31 6.50 10.47 -14.44
CA LEU A 31 7.01 11.83 -14.21
C LEU A 31 8.26 11.83 -13.32
N ALA A 32 8.26 11.02 -12.25
CA ALA A 32 9.43 10.90 -11.39
C ALA A 32 10.65 10.36 -12.16
N LYS A 33 10.46 9.34 -13.02
CA LYS A 33 11.52 8.80 -13.86
C LYS A 33 12.08 9.85 -14.84
N GLU A 34 11.22 10.61 -15.50
CA GLU A 34 11.62 11.69 -16.43
C GLU A 34 12.46 12.77 -15.74
N LYS A 35 12.16 13.06 -14.47
CA LYS A 35 12.87 14.06 -13.66
C LYS A 35 14.02 13.49 -12.83
N ASN A 36 14.35 12.20 -12.98
CA ASN A 36 15.33 11.49 -12.16
C ASN A 36 15.08 11.59 -10.64
N LEU A 37 13.80 11.54 -10.25
CA LEU A 37 13.33 11.58 -8.87
C LEU A 37 12.83 10.20 -8.43
N GLN A 38 12.58 10.08 -7.12
CA GLN A 38 12.15 8.82 -6.51
C GLN A 38 10.82 9.00 -5.79
N ILE A 39 10.02 7.94 -5.82
CA ILE A 39 8.78 7.82 -5.05
C ILE A 39 8.90 6.60 -4.13
N GLY A 40 8.94 6.85 -2.81
CA GLY A 40 8.87 5.81 -1.78
C GLY A 40 7.42 5.59 -1.35
N PHE A 41 6.95 4.33 -1.40
CA PHE A 41 5.55 4.00 -1.10
C PHE A 41 5.38 2.72 -0.28
N GLU A 42 6.43 2.24 0.39
CA GLU A 42 6.40 1.01 1.21
C GLU A 42 5.22 1.02 2.19
N ALA A 43 5.04 2.11 2.94
CA ALA A 43 3.99 2.25 3.94
C ALA A 43 2.55 2.17 3.39
N SER A 44 2.36 2.24 2.06
CA SER A 44 1.06 2.04 1.42
C SER A 44 0.65 0.55 1.38
N VAL A 45 1.57 -0.39 1.54
CA VAL A 45 1.30 -1.84 1.49
C VAL A 45 1.80 -2.48 2.78
N ALA A 46 0.98 -3.34 3.40
CA ALA A 46 1.33 -4.10 4.60
C ALA A 46 1.90 -3.29 5.80
N GLY A 47 1.70 -1.97 5.84
CA GLY A 47 2.11 -1.12 6.97
C GLY A 47 3.64 -1.05 7.10
N GLY A 48 4.19 -1.71 8.13
CA GLY A 48 5.63 -1.74 8.41
C GLY A 48 6.37 -2.93 7.80
N THR A 49 5.67 -3.89 7.19
CA THR A 49 6.30 -5.06 6.56
C THR A 49 6.93 -4.66 5.23
N PRO A 50 8.23 -4.97 4.98
CA PRO A 50 8.96 -4.47 3.80
C PRO A 50 8.65 -5.28 2.52
N VAL A 51 7.40 -5.26 2.08
CA VAL A 51 6.91 -6.06 0.94
C VAL A 51 7.43 -5.52 -0.39
N ILE A 52 7.39 -4.20 -0.59
CA ILE A 52 7.85 -3.56 -1.81
C ILE A 52 9.36 -3.73 -1.97
N LYS A 53 10.13 -3.53 -0.89
CA LYS A 53 11.58 -3.77 -0.88
C LYS A 53 11.91 -5.23 -1.17
N ALA A 54 11.22 -6.19 -0.55
CA ALA A 54 11.45 -7.61 -0.81
C ALA A 54 11.23 -7.95 -2.30
N LEU A 55 10.16 -7.45 -2.91
CA LEU A 55 9.87 -7.69 -4.33
C LEU A 55 10.86 -6.98 -5.27
N ARG A 56 11.24 -5.73 -4.98
CA ARG A 56 12.08 -4.92 -5.88
C ARG A 56 13.57 -5.19 -5.76
N GLU A 57 14.05 -5.54 -4.57
CA GLU A 57 15.48 -5.72 -4.29
C GLU A 57 15.80 -7.18 -3.95
N GLY A 58 15.02 -7.80 -3.06
CA GLY A 58 15.30 -9.17 -2.58
C GLY A 58 15.04 -10.26 -3.62
N LEU A 59 14.03 -10.06 -4.47
CA LEU A 59 13.59 -11.02 -5.48
C LEU A 59 13.92 -10.59 -6.91
N VAL A 60 14.83 -9.63 -7.10
CA VAL A 60 15.17 -9.07 -8.42
C VAL A 60 15.65 -10.11 -9.44
N ALA A 61 16.21 -11.23 -8.98
CA ALA A 61 16.68 -12.33 -9.84
C ALA A 61 15.60 -13.39 -10.13
N ASN A 62 14.38 -13.22 -9.63
CA ASN A 62 13.30 -14.21 -9.74
C ASN A 62 12.11 -13.64 -10.53
N GLU A 63 11.46 -14.50 -11.31
CA GLU A 63 10.16 -14.21 -11.89
C GLU A 63 9.07 -14.63 -10.89
N VAL A 64 8.51 -13.65 -10.18
CA VAL A 64 7.43 -13.90 -9.21
C VAL A 64 6.13 -14.16 -9.96
N SER A 65 5.67 -15.41 -9.98
CA SER A 65 4.45 -15.83 -10.69
C SER A 65 3.16 -15.55 -9.92
N TRP A 66 3.19 -15.55 -8.58
CA TRP A 66 2.05 -15.20 -7.74
C TRP A 66 2.50 -14.75 -6.33
N PHE A 67 1.65 -13.98 -5.67
CA PHE A 67 1.79 -13.57 -4.28
C PHE A 67 0.42 -13.54 -3.62
N ALA A 68 0.35 -14.00 -2.36
CA ALA A 68 -0.85 -13.92 -1.55
C ALA A 68 -0.48 -13.42 -0.16
N GLY A 69 -1.37 -12.63 0.44
CA GLY A 69 -1.18 -12.10 1.78
C GLY A 69 -2.43 -11.48 2.37
N ILE A 70 -2.49 -11.47 3.69
CA ILE A 70 -3.54 -10.77 4.43
C ILE A 70 -3.09 -9.32 4.61
N LEU A 71 -3.67 -8.41 3.82
CA LEU A 71 -3.20 -7.02 3.73
C LEU A 71 -4.10 -6.01 4.46
N ASN A 72 -5.21 -6.47 5.05
CA ASN A 72 -6.14 -5.64 5.82
C ASN A 72 -6.30 -6.19 7.24
N GLY A 73 -5.76 -5.47 8.23
CA GLY A 73 -5.81 -5.87 9.63
C GLY A 73 -7.22 -5.88 10.22
N THR A 74 -8.08 -4.93 9.84
CA THR A 74 -9.46 -4.84 10.36
C THR A 74 -10.29 -6.04 9.93
N SER A 75 -10.28 -6.37 8.64
CA SER A 75 -10.97 -7.55 8.12
C SER A 75 -10.41 -8.83 8.75
N ASN A 76 -9.08 -8.95 8.86
CA ASN A 76 -8.46 -10.11 9.49
C ASN A 76 -8.86 -10.27 10.96
N TYR A 77 -8.89 -9.17 11.71
CA TYR A 77 -9.34 -9.16 13.10
C TYR A 77 -10.78 -9.61 13.22
N ILE A 78 -11.69 -9.06 12.39
CA ILE A 78 -13.11 -9.44 12.40
C ILE A 78 -13.26 -10.94 12.16
N LEU A 79 -12.63 -11.48 11.11
CA LEU A 79 -12.71 -12.91 10.78
C LEU A 79 -12.11 -13.78 11.89
N SER A 80 -10.98 -13.36 12.47
CA SER A 80 -10.34 -14.09 13.57
C SER A 80 -11.22 -14.11 14.83
N ASP A 81 -11.87 -13.00 15.16
CA ASP A 81 -12.75 -12.90 16.34
C ASP A 81 -14.05 -13.70 16.13
N MET A 82 -14.62 -13.65 14.92
CA MET A 82 -15.75 -14.52 14.53
C MET A 82 -15.40 -16.00 14.68
N GLN A 83 -14.20 -16.41 14.26
CA GLN A 83 -13.74 -17.79 14.34
C GLN A 83 -13.44 -18.23 15.77
N MET A 84 -12.80 -17.39 16.58
CA MET A 84 -12.32 -17.76 17.92
C MET A 84 -13.35 -17.57 19.03
N LYS A 85 -14.27 -16.61 18.89
CA LYS A 85 -15.23 -16.22 19.94
C LYS A 85 -16.70 -16.44 19.53
N GLU A 86 -16.93 -17.03 18.36
CA GLU A 86 -18.26 -17.27 17.78
C GLU A 86 -19.14 -16.01 17.71
N HIS A 87 -18.51 -14.83 17.66
CA HIS A 87 -19.22 -13.59 17.47
C HIS A 87 -19.74 -13.49 16.02
N ASN A 88 -20.92 -12.92 15.84
CA ASN A 88 -21.43 -12.63 14.50
C ASN A 88 -20.83 -11.31 13.98
N PHE A 89 -20.89 -11.13 12.65
CA PHE A 89 -20.35 -9.95 11.98
C PHE A 89 -20.93 -8.64 12.52
N LEU A 90 -22.25 -8.58 12.76
CA LEU A 90 -22.94 -7.37 13.21
C LEU A 90 -22.46 -6.88 14.59
N LYS A 91 -22.04 -7.79 15.47
CA LYS A 91 -21.47 -7.46 16.78
C LYS A 91 -20.13 -6.73 16.65
N LEU A 92 -19.32 -7.08 15.66
CA LEU A 92 -17.96 -6.58 15.48
C LEU A 92 -17.90 -5.40 14.51
N TYR A 93 -18.84 -5.34 13.57
CA TYR A 93 -18.94 -4.27 12.60
C TYR A 93 -19.32 -2.96 13.28
N GLN A 94 -18.37 -2.02 13.33
CA GLN A 94 -18.66 -0.63 13.65
C GLN A 94 -18.86 0.11 12.35
N LYS A 95 -20.06 0.68 12.14
CA LYS A 95 -20.24 1.65 11.05
C LYS A 95 -19.21 2.76 11.24
N PRO A 96 -18.46 3.15 10.20
CA PRO A 96 -17.58 4.29 10.29
C PRO A 96 -18.41 5.49 10.76
N LYS A 97 -18.00 6.12 11.86
CA LYS A 97 -18.48 7.45 12.23
C LYS A 97 -17.85 8.40 11.22
N ILE A 98 -18.61 8.70 10.17
CA ILE A 98 -18.28 9.75 9.20
C ILE A 98 -18.59 11.09 9.86
#